data_AF-A0AAN9ACN8-F1
#
_entry.id   AF-A0AAN9ACN8-F1
#
_cell.length_a   1.000
_cell.length_b   1.000
_cell.length_c   1.000
_cell.angle_alpha   90.00
_cell.angle_beta   90.00
_cell.angle_gamma   90.00
#
_symmetry.space_group_name_H-M   'P 1'
#
loop_
_entity.id
_entity.type
_entity.pdbx_description
1 polymer ?
#
loop_
_entity_poly.entity_id
_entity_poly.type
_entity_poly.pdbx_seq_one_letter_code
_entity_poly.pdbx_strand_id
1 'polypeptide(L)'
;EHTELACEDTANYLVVWCINLEMEEKHDLMDHVAHQTICMQFILELAKQLERDPRSCISSFFHRIQMAEAEYKKAFTDELEAFKDRVRKRAEQKMEALIKEAEEEERQKRLGPGGLDPLEVLETLPEELKACFESQDIELLQTTIAKMDQEEAAHHMKRCVESGLWVPDAKNAK
;
A
#
# COMPACT_ATOMS: atom_id res chain seq x y z
N GLU A 1 16.59 -10.49 -33.94
CA GLU A 1 16.02 -9.31 -34.63
C GLU A 1 16.17 -8.05 -33.79
N HIS A 2 15.86 -8.08 -32.48
CA HIS A 2 16.06 -6.94 -31.56
C HIS A 2 17.02 -7.27 -30.41
N THR A 3 18.33 -7.38 -30.70
CA THR A 3 19.33 -7.75 -29.68
C THR A 3 19.59 -6.64 -28.67
N GLU A 4 19.32 -5.40 -29.04
CA GLU A 4 19.45 -4.21 -28.20
C GLU A 4 18.61 -4.28 -26.91
N LEU A 5 17.53 -5.08 -26.91
CA LEU A 5 16.68 -5.30 -25.74
C LEU A 5 17.36 -6.18 -24.67
N ALA A 6 18.44 -6.89 -25.00
CA ALA A 6 19.22 -7.68 -24.04
C ALA A 6 20.11 -6.77 -23.17
N CYS A 7 19.49 -6.04 -22.25
CA CYS A 7 20.14 -5.10 -21.35
C CYS A 7 19.46 -5.07 -19.97
N GLU A 8 20.14 -4.46 -18.99
CA GLU A 8 19.62 -4.32 -17.62
C GLU A 8 18.34 -3.47 -17.56
N ASP A 9 18.21 -2.45 -18.41
CA ASP A 9 17.03 -1.59 -18.46
C ASP A 9 15.76 -2.36 -18.81
N THR A 10 15.85 -3.28 -19.78
CA THR A 10 14.72 -4.15 -20.14
C THR A 10 14.36 -5.06 -18.97
N ALA A 11 15.34 -5.68 -18.31
CA ALA A 11 15.07 -6.51 -17.13
C ALA A 11 14.37 -5.70 -16.02
N ASN A 12 14.87 -4.50 -15.72
CA ASN A 12 14.29 -3.61 -14.71
C ASN A 12 12.86 -3.19 -15.07
N TYR A 13 12.62 -2.84 -16.34
CA TYR A 13 11.28 -2.50 -16.82
C TYR A 13 10.31 -3.67 -16.66
N LEU A 14 10.71 -4.88 -17.05
CA LEU A 14 9.85 -6.06 -16.94
C LEU A 14 9.50 -6.37 -15.47
N VAL A 15 10.44 -6.19 -14.53
CA VAL A 15 10.15 -6.32 -13.09
C VAL A 15 9.07 -5.35 -12.64
N VAL A 16 9.18 -4.07 -13.02
CA VAL A 16 8.16 -3.06 -12.69
C VAL A 16 6.83 -3.41 -13.35
N TRP A 17 6.86 -3.89 -14.59
CA TRP A 17 5.66 -4.29 -15.31
C TRP A 17 4.94 -5.46 -14.65
N CYS A 18 5.67 -6.49 -14.19
CA CYS A 18 5.10 -7.60 -13.42
C CYS A 18 4.35 -7.10 -12.17
N ILE A 19 4.93 -6.14 -11.43
CA ILE A 19 4.28 -5.56 -10.24
C ILE A 19 2.99 -4.84 -10.61
N ASN A 20 3.01 -4.05 -11.69
CA ASN A 20 1.82 -3.32 -12.13
C ASN A 20 0.72 -4.28 -12.61
N LEU A 21 1.08 -5.33 -13.36
CA LEU A 21 0.14 -6.36 -13.80
C LEU A 21 -0.52 -7.07 -12.62
N GLU A 22 0.26 -7.38 -11.58
CA GLU A 22 -0.26 -8.00 -10.36
C GLU A 22 -1.22 -7.06 -9.62
N MET A 23 -0.90 -5.78 -9.51
CA MET A 23 -1.80 -4.76 -8.94
C MET A 23 -3.09 -4.57 -9.76
N GLU A 24 -3.04 -4.83 -11.06
CA GLU A 24 -4.19 -4.80 -11.98
C GLU A 24 -4.96 -6.14 -12.03
N GLU A 25 -4.66 -7.10 -11.14
CA GLU A 25 -5.26 -8.44 -11.08
C GLU A 25 -5.04 -9.29 -12.36
N LYS A 26 -4.04 -8.95 -13.17
CA LYS A 26 -3.68 -9.66 -14.41
C LYS A 26 -2.66 -10.77 -14.16
N HIS A 27 -3.00 -11.71 -13.27
CA HIS A 27 -2.10 -12.75 -12.77
C HIS A 27 -1.50 -13.64 -13.88
N ASP A 28 -2.30 -14.10 -14.83
CA ASP A 28 -1.81 -14.97 -15.91
C ASP A 28 -0.78 -14.27 -16.81
N LEU A 29 -1.01 -12.98 -17.08
CA LEU A 29 -0.08 -12.16 -17.86
C LEU A 29 1.18 -11.84 -17.04
N MET A 30 1.04 -11.56 -15.75
CA MET A 30 2.16 -11.38 -14.83
C MET A 30 3.06 -12.62 -14.84
N ASP A 31 2.49 -13.83 -14.74
CA ASP A 31 3.22 -15.09 -14.78
C ASP A 31 3.98 -15.29 -16.10
N HIS A 32 3.37 -14.92 -17.23
CA HIS A 32 4.03 -14.97 -18.53
C HIS A 32 5.21 -13.99 -18.63
N VAL A 33 5.02 -12.75 -18.17
CA VAL A 33 6.06 -11.71 -18.19
C VAL A 33 7.18 -12.04 -17.18
N ALA A 34 6.85 -12.65 -16.05
CA ALA A 34 7.82 -13.09 -15.03
C ALA A 34 8.80 -14.11 -15.61
N HIS A 35 8.30 -15.08 -16.38
CA HIS A 35 9.16 -16.03 -17.08
C HIS A 35 10.16 -15.33 -18.01
N GLN A 36 9.71 -14.35 -18.80
CA GLN A 36 10.59 -13.59 -19.70
C GLN A 36 11.59 -12.72 -18.93
N THR A 37 11.18 -12.19 -17.78
CA THR A 37 12.05 -11.42 -16.88
C THR A 37 13.22 -12.26 -16.39
N ILE A 38 12.94 -13.48 -15.91
CA ILE A 38 13.99 -14.40 -15.45
C ILE A 38 14.87 -14.86 -16.61
N CYS A 39 14.29 -15.10 -17.80
CA CYS A 39 15.10 -15.37 -19.00
C CYS A 39 16.10 -14.23 -19.28
N MET A 40 15.65 -12.97 -19.21
CA MET A 40 16.53 -11.82 -19.39
C MET A 40 17.62 -11.73 -18.32
N GLN A 41 17.25 -11.96 -17.04
CA GLN A 41 18.21 -11.95 -15.93
C GLN A 41 19.28 -13.05 -16.08
N PHE A 42 18.90 -14.26 -16.47
CA PHE A 42 19.83 -15.36 -16.70
C PHE A 42 20.75 -15.09 -17.91
N ILE A 43 20.26 -14.42 -18.96
CA ILE A 43 21.10 -13.98 -20.07
C ILE A 43 22.16 -12.99 -19.58
N LEU A 44 21.75 -11.99 -18.77
CA LEU A 44 22.66 -10.99 -18.20
C LEU A 44 23.66 -11.63 -17.24
N GLU A 45 23.24 -12.59 -16.43
CA GLU A 45 24.12 -13.32 -15.51
C GLU A 45 25.14 -14.17 -16.27
N LEU A 46 24.70 -14.89 -17.30
CA LEU A 46 25.60 -15.67 -18.17
C LEU A 46 26.64 -14.77 -18.84
N ALA A 47 26.22 -13.58 -19.29
CA ALA A 47 27.11 -12.59 -19.87
C ALA A 47 28.19 -12.12 -18.89
N LYS A 48 27.78 -11.86 -17.64
CA LYS A 48 28.69 -11.51 -16.54
C LYS A 48 29.69 -12.63 -16.24
N GLN A 49 29.22 -13.89 -16.16
CA GLN A 49 30.07 -15.06 -15.93
C GLN A 49 31.10 -15.30 -17.05
N LEU A 50 30.74 -15.00 -18.30
CA LEU A 50 31.61 -15.19 -19.47
C LEU A 50 32.43 -13.96 -19.83
N GLU A 51 32.27 -12.84 -19.11
CA GLU A 51 32.87 -11.54 -19.41
C GLU A 51 32.59 -11.08 -20.86
N ARG A 52 31.35 -11.28 -21.32
CA ARG A 52 30.92 -10.96 -22.69
C ARG A 52 29.73 -10.02 -22.70
N ASP A 53 29.51 -9.38 -23.85
CA ASP A 53 28.31 -8.58 -24.08
C ASP A 53 27.06 -9.51 -24.06
N PRO A 54 26.00 -9.16 -23.29
CA PRO A 54 24.80 -9.98 -23.17
C PRO A 54 24.10 -10.32 -24.48
N ARG A 55 24.21 -9.45 -25.49
CA ARG A 55 23.63 -9.63 -26.83
C ARG A 55 24.25 -10.84 -27.54
N SER A 56 25.50 -11.17 -27.22
CA SER A 56 26.20 -12.35 -27.75
C SER A 56 25.86 -13.65 -26.99
N CYS A 57 25.27 -13.55 -25.80
CA CYS A 57 24.97 -14.68 -24.92
C CYS A 57 23.55 -15.23 -25.07
N ILE A 58 22.67 -14.55 -25.82
CA ILE A 58 21.26 -14.93 -26.01
C ILE A 58 21.14 -16.37 -26.52
N SER A 59 21.81 -16.71 -27.63
CA SER A 59 21.76 -18.05 -28.21
C SER A 59 22.37 -19.10 -27.28
N SER A 60 23.44 -18.76 -26.56
CA SER A 60 24.08 -19.66 -25.60
C SER A 60 23.16 -19.98 -24.42
N PHE A 61 22.41 -19.01 -23.91
CA PHE A 61 21.41 -19.23 -22.88
C PHE A 61 20.32 -20.19 -23.35
N PHE A 62 19.70 -19.94 -24.51
CA PHE A 62 18.62 -20.80 -25.01
C PHE A 62 19.10 -22.21 -25.34
N HIS A 63 20.32 -22.36 -25.86
CA HIS A 63 20.91 -23.69 -26.05
C HIS A 63 21.11 -24.41 -24.71
N ARG A 64 21.62 -23.69 -23.69
CA ARG A 64 21.75 -24.24 -22.33
C ARG A 64 20.39 -24.62 -21.78
N ILE A 65 19.39 -23.75 -21.71
CA ILE A 65 18.10 -24.10 -21.09
C ILE A 65 17.36 -25.24 -21.82
N GLN A 66 17.52 -25.36 -23.15
CA GLN A 66 16.91 -26.45 -23.93
C GLN A 66 17.63 -27.79 -23.73
N MET A 67 18.97 -27.78 -23.77
CA MET A 67 19.81 -28.98 -23.69
C MET A 67 20.22 -29.36 -22.25
N ALA A 68 20.03 -28.46 -21.28
CA ALA A 68 20.65 -28.60 -19.97
C ALA A 68 20.06 -29.70 -19.09
N GLU A 69 20.99 -30.21 -18.30
CA GLU A 69 20.88 -31.01 -17.09
C GLU A 69 19.76 -30.51 -16.17
N ALA A 70 19.06 -31.47 -15.55
CA ALA A 70 17.88 -31.22 -14.72
C ALA A 70 18.10 -30.17 -13.62
N GLU A 71 19.33 -30.01 -13.15
CA GLU A 71 19.72 -29.07 -12.11
C GLU A 71 19.62 -27.60 -12.57
N TYR A 72 20.01 -27.27 -13.80
CA TYR A 72 19.91 -25.90 -14.33
C TYR A 72 18.45 -25.48 -14.53
N LYS A 73 17.61 -26.40 -15.02
CA LYS A 73 16.15 -26.18 -15.15
C LYS A 73 15.48 -26.01 -13.79
N LYS A 74 15.93 -26.78 -12.80
CA LYS A 74 15.44 -26.65 -11.42
C LYS A 74 15.79 -25.28 -10.85
N ALA A 75 17.05 -24.85 -10.94
CA ALA A 75 17.47 -23.53 -10.47
C ALA A 75 16.68 -22.39 -11.14
N PHE A 76 16.45 -22.48 -12.45
CA PHE A 76 15.60 -21.53 -13.18
C PHE A 76 14.16 -21.50 -12.65
N THR A 77 13.57 -22.67 -12.42
CA THR A 77 12.18 -22.78 -11.94
C THR A 77 12.05 -22.27 -10.50
N ASP A 78 13.01 -22.62 -9.64
CA ASP A 78 13.05 -22.16 -8.24
C ASP A 78 13.17 -20.63 -8.17
N GLU A 79 14.02 -20.03 -9.01
CA GLU A 79 14.15 -18.56 -9.08
C GLU A 79 12.91 -17.88 -9.66
N LEU A 80 12.25 -18.50 -10.64
CA LEU A 80 11.00 -17.99 -11.20
C LEU A 80 9.89 -17.94 -10.15
N GLU A 81 9.70 -19.01 -9.38
CA GLU A 81 8.69 -19.01 -8.33
C GLU A 81 9.04 -18.04 -7.20
N ALA A 82 10.31 -17.98 -6.80
CA ALA A 82 10.78 -16.98 -5.84
C ALA A 82 10.56 -15.54 -6.33
N PHE A 83 10.75 -15.29 -7.63
CA PHE A 83 10.49 -13.98 -8.23
C PHE A 83 9.01 -13.63 -8.24
N LYS A 84 8.13 -14.56 -8.64
CA LYS A 84 6.67 -14.35 -8.58
C LYS A 84 6.21 -14.02 -7.16
N ASP A 85 6.71 -14.72 -6.16
CA ASP A 85 6.38 -14.44 -4.76
C ASP A 85 6.85 -13.05 -4.31
N ARG A 86 8.01 -12.58 -4.78
CA ARG A 86 8.47 -11.21 -4.52
C ARG A 86 7.56 -10.18 -5.20
N VAL A 87 7.11 -10.45 -6.43
CA VAL A 87 6.19 -9.58 -7.18
C VAL A 87 4.86 -9.45 -6.45
N ARG A 88 4.25 -10.58 -6.05
CA ARG A 88 2.98 -10.62 -5.29
C ARG A 88 3.05 -9.80 -4.00
N LYS A 89 4.06 -10.07 -3.17
CA LYS A 89 4.29 -9.31 -1.92
C LYS A 89 4.48 -7.82 -2.17
N ARG A 90 5.21 -7.46 -3.23
CA ARG A 90 5.47 -6.05 -3.57
C ARG A 90 4.20 -5.35 -4.06
N ALA A 91 3.34 -6.05 -4.80
CA ALA A 91 2.05 -5.54 -5.25
C ALA A 91 1.10 -5.33 -4.06
N GLU A 92 1.00 -6.30 -3.16
CA GLU A 92 0.22 -6.19 -1.91
C GLU A 92 0.64 -4.97 -1.08
N GLN A 93 1.95 -4.82 -0.83
CA GLN A 93 2.49 -3.68 -0.09
C GLN A 93 2.15 -2.32 -0.74
N LYS A 94 2.19 -2.25 -2.07
CA LYS A 94 1.81 -1.03 -2.79
C LYS A 94 0.32 -0.75 -2.71
N MET A 95 -0.51 -1.79 -2.78
CA MET A 95 -1.96 -1.65 -2.65
C MET A 95 -2.34 -1.16 -1.24
N GLU A 96 -1.75 -1.76 -0.20
CA GLU A 96 -1.95 -1.34 1.19
C GLU A 96 -1.53 0.12 1.41
N ALA A 97 -0.41 0.54 0.83
CA ALA A 97 0.04 1.93 0.90
C ALA A 97 -0.94 2.90 0.24
N LEU A 98 -1.49 2.54 -0.93
CA LEU A 98 -2.49 3.36 -1.63
C LEU A 98 -3.81 3.45 -0.87
N ILE A 99 -4.26 2.34 -0.27
CA ILE A 99 -5.46 2.32 0.58
C ILE A 99 -5.27 3.23 1.79
N LYS A 100 -4.14 3.10 2.49
CA LYS A 100 -3.83 3.92 3.65
C LYS A 100 -3.72 5.41 3.31
N GLU A 101 -3.14 5.75 2.16
CA GLU A 101 -3.08 7.13 1.68
C GLU A 101 -4.48 7.69 1.40
N ALA A 102 -5.34 6.91 0.72
CA ALA A 102 -6.73 7.30 0.49
C ALA A 102 -7.54 7.45 1.79
N GLU A 103 -7.34 6.56 2.77
CA GLU A 103 -7.97 6.65 4.09
C GLU A 103 -7.53 7.91 4.85
N GLU A 104 -6.24 8.26 4.79
CA GLU A 104 -5.73 9.50 5.39
C GLU A 104 -6.25 10.74 4.67
N GLU A 105 -6.34 10.73 3.33
CA GLU A 105 -6.96 11.84 2.59
C GLU A 105 -8.42 12.06 2.98
N GLU A 106 -9.20 10.98 3.11
CA GLU A 106 -10.58 11.06 3.62
C GLU A 106 -10.62 11.51 5.08
N ARG A 107 -9.62 11.11 5.89
CA ARG A 107 -9.44 11.60 7.26
C ARG A 107 -9.20 13.10 7.31
N GLN A 108 -8.32 13.62 6.46
CA GLN A 108 -8.04 15.05 6.36
C GLN A 108 -9.28 15.85 5.94
N LYS A 109 -10.11 15.32 5.04
CA LYS A 109 -11.37 15.98 4.61
C LYS A 109 -12.42 16.07 5.72
N ARG A 110 -12.45 15.13 6.67
CA ARG A 110 -13.42 15.10 7.78
C ARG A 110 -12.95 15.78 9.07
N LEU A 111 -11.70 16.28 9.12
CA LEU A 111 -11.19 16.97 10.30
C LEU A 111 -12.04 18.20 10.62
N GLY A 112 -12.35 18.37 11.91
CA GLY A 112 -13.03 19.55 12.43
C GLY A 112 -12.15 20.81 12.42
N PRO A 113 -12.71 21.95 12.87
CA PRO A 113 -12.03 23.25 12.82
C PRO A 113 -10.71 23.33 13.60
N GLY A 114 -10.49 22.44 14.57
CA GLY A 114 -9.25 22.30 15.33
C GLY A 114 -8.33 21.18 14.86
N GLY A 115 -8.61 20.55 13.71
CA GLY A 115 -7.80 19.46 13.16
C GLY A 115 -7.98 18.12 13.87
N LEU A 116 -9.05 17.96 14.66
CA LEU A 116 -9.42 16.70 15.30
C LEU A 116 -10.48 15.97 14.47
N ASP A 117 -10.37 14.65 14.40
CA ASP A 117 -11.37 13.81 13.75
C ASP A 117 -12.59 13.62 14.69
N PRO A 118 -13.81 13.96 14.26
CA PRO A 118 -15.03 13.72 15.04
C PRO A 118 -15.16 12.26 15.51
N LEU A 119 -14.77 11.29 14.69
CA LEU A 119 -14.89 9.87 15.03
C LEU A 119 -13.89 9.47 16.12
N GLU A 120 -12.63 9.88 16.00
CA GLU A 120 -11.60 9.60 17.01
C GLU A 120 -11.94 10.25 18.35
N VAL A 121 -12.47 11.49 18.33
CA VAL A 121 -12.92 12.14 19.55
C VAL A 121 -14.09 11.36 20.14
N LEU A 122 -15.12 11.01 19.37
CA LEU A 122 -16.26 10.24 19.86
C LEU A 122 -15.84 8.89 20.45
N GLU A 123 -14.92 8.16 19.83
CA GLU A 123 -14.42 6.87 20.34
C GLU A 123 -13.63 6.98 21.65
N THR A 124 -12.99 8.12 21.90
CA THR A 124 -12.17 8.36 23.09
C THR A 124 -12.89 9.12 24.20
N LEU A 125 -14.15 9.52 23.99
CA LEU A 125 -14.99 10.13 25.02
C LEU A 125 -15.43 9.10 26.09
N PRO A 126 -15.71 9.53 27.32
CA PRO A 126 -16.43 8.72 28.31
C PRO A 126 -17.78 8.24 27.79
N GLU A 127 -18.20 7.02 28.18
CA GLU A 127 -19.48 6.42 27.74
C GLU A 127 -20.69 7.33 28.03
N GLU A 128 -20.69 8.03 29.16
CA GLU A 128 -21.74 8.98 29.52
C GLU A 128 -21.86 10.13 28.51
N LEU A 129 -20.73 10.67 28.04
CA LEU A 129 -20.70 11.73 27.03
C LEU A 129 -21.01 11.19 25.64
N LYS A 130 -20.53 9.99 25.28
CA LYS A 130 -20.90 9.33 24.01
C LYS A 130 -22.41 9.14 23.91
N ALA A 131 -23.04 8.62 24.97
CA ALA A 131 -24.48 8.40 25.02
C ALA A 131 -25.26 9.70 24.81
N CYS A 132 -24.76 10.85 25.32
CA CYS A 132 -25.38 12.16 25.10
C CYS A 132 -25.33 12.58 23.61
N PHE A 133 -24.23 12.32 22.90
CA PHE A 133 -24.11 12.64 21.48
C PHE A 133 -24.93 11.67 20.61
N GLU A 134 -25.00 10.39 20.99
CA GLU A 134 -25.82 9.37 20.31
C GLU A 134 -27.33 9.64 20.46
N SER A 135 -27.78 10.05 21.65
CA SER A 135 -29.18 10.40 21.90
C SER A 135 -29.56 11.81 21.42
N GLN A 136 -28.59 12.62 20.98
CA GLN A 136 -28.74 14.03 20.63
C GLN A 136 -29.38 14.87 21.76
N ASP A 137 -29.16 14.48 23.01
CA ASP A 137 -29.77 15.11 24.18
C ASP A 137 -28.82 16.15 24.80
N ILE A 138 -29.10 17.42 24.49
CA ILE A 138 -28.34 18.58 24.97
C ILE A 138 -28.52 18.77 26.49
N GLU A 139 -29.69 18.47 27.05
CA GLU A 139 -29.96 18.63 28.47
C GLU A 139 -29.21 17.58 29.30
N LEU A 140 -29.17 16.34 28.77
CA LEU A 140 -28.36 15.28 29.35
C LEU A 140 -26.87 15.62 29.30
N LEU A 141 -26.38 16.16 28.17
CA LEU A 141 -24.99 16.60 28.03
C LEU A 141 -24.60 17.63 29.09
N GLN A 142 -25.42 18.67 29.29
CA GLN A 142 -25.20 19.70 30.31
C GLN A 142 -25.21 19.12 31.73
N THR A 143 -26.12 18.19 32.00
CA THR A 143 -26.23 17.52 33.31
C THR A 143 -25.03 16.64 33.60
N THR A 144 -24.55 15.89 32.62
CA THR A 144 -23.35 15.05 32.72
C THR A 144 -22.12 15.91 32.97
N ILE A 145 -21.95 17.01 32.23
CA ILE A 145 -20.86 17.98 32.41
C ILE A 145 -20.88 18.61 33.81
N ALA A 146 -22.06 18.96 34.33
CA ALA A 146 -22.19 19.56 35.66
C ALA A 146 -21.85 18.59 36.81
N LYS A 147 -21.88 17.27 36.56
CA LYS A 147 -21.51 16.23 37.52
C LYS A 147 -20.01 15.87 37.46
N MET A 148 -19.37 16.09 36.32
CA MET A 148 -17.94 15.82 36.11
C MET A 148 -17.05 16.90 36.75
N ASP A 149 -15.77 16.56 36.92
CA ASP A 149 -14.77 17.54 37.34
C ASP A 149 -14.61 18.64 36.27
N GLN A 150 -14.38 19.88 36.72
CA GLN A 150 -14.28 21.03 35.82
C GLN A 150 -13.13 20.92 34.82
N GLU A 151 -11.99 20.32 35.22
CA GLU A 151 -10.83 20.18 34.32
C GLU A 151 -11.09 19.11 33.24
N GLU A 152 -11.68 17.98 33.62
CA GLU A 152 -12.05 16.90 32.69
C GLU A 152 -13.13 17.35 31.70
N ALA A 153 -14.17 18.02 32.20
CA ALA A 153 -15.24 18.57 31.37
C ALA A 153 -14.72 19.59 30.36
N ALA A 154 -13.84 20.51 30.78
CA ALA A 154 -13.22 21.49 29.89
C ALA A 154 -12.35 20.82 28.83
N HIS A 155 -11.57 19.80 29.20
CA HIS A 155 -10.74 19.03 28.27
C HIS A 155 -11.58 18.31 27.20
N HIS A 156 -12.61 17.57 27.59
CA HIS A 156 -13.47 16.85 26.65
C HIS A 156 -14.30 17.79 25.78
N MET A 157 -14.87 18.86 26.37
CA MET A 157 -15.67 19.81 25.61
C MET A 157 -14.85 20.57 24.57
N LYS A 158 -13.62 20.99 24.92
CA LYS A 158 -12.71 21.62 23.96
C LYS A 158 -12.46 20.71 22.76
N ARG A 159 -12.21 19.42 22.99
CA ARG A 159 -12.02 18.43 21.92
C ARG A 159 -13.26 18.24 21.06
N CYS A 160 -14.46 18.23 21.65
CA CYS A 160 -15.72 18.15 20.91
C CYS A 160 -15.94 19.36 19.99
N VAL A 161 -15.50 20.55 20.42
CA VAL A 161 -15.58 21.77 19.59
C VAL A 161 -14.54 21.74 18.48
N GLU A 162 -13.30 21.38 18.81
CA GLU A 162 -12.18 21.29 17.86
C GLU A 162 -12.40 20.19 16.81
N SER A 163 -13.11 19.11 17.14
CA SER A 163 -13.51 18.09 16.16
C SER A 163 -14.80 18.40 15.41
N GLY A 164 -15.54 19.45 15.80
CA GLY A 164 -16.83 19.79 15.19
C GLY A 164 -18.00 18.89 15.62
N LEU A 165 -17.82 18.00 16.60
CA LEU A 165 -18.90 17.24 17.25
C LEU A 165 -19.89 18.15 17.98
N TRP A 166 -19.42 19.28 18.50
CA TRP A 166 -20.23 20.24 19.25
C TRP A 166 -19.97 21.67 18.78
N VAL A 167 -21.04 22.43 18.54
CA VAL A 167 -20.95 23.86 18.20
C VAL A 167 -21.48 24.66 19.39
N PRO A 168 -20.62 25.37 20.15
CA PRO A 168 -21.07 26.20 21.26
C PRO A 168 -21.87 27.38 20.71
N ASP A 169 -23.16 27.44 21.07
CA ASP A 169 -24.11 28.49 20.72
C ASP A 169 -24.23 28.83 19.22
N ALA A 170 -25.39 28.49 18.64
CA ALA A 170 -25.81 28.86 17.28
C ALA A 170 -25.90 30.39 17.00
N LYS A 171 -25.39 31.25 17.90
CA LYS A 171 -25.31 32.71 17.72
C LYS A 171 -24.03 33.19 17.04
N ASN A 172 -23.02 32.32 16.87
CA ASN A 172 -21.73 32.70 16.27
C ASN A 172 -21.43 32.05 14.90
N ALA A 173 -22.37 31.30 14.31
CA ALA A 173 -22.27 30.88 12.92
C ALA A 173 -22.67 32.07 12.01
N LYS A 174 -21.67 32.85 11.59
CA LYS A 174 -21.78 33.87 10.53
C LYS A 174 -21.18 33.34 9.24
#